data_AF-A0A936IFL3-F1
#
_entry.id   AF-A0A936IFL3-F1
#
_cell.length_a   1.000
_cell.length_b   1.000
_cell.length_c   1.000
_cell.angle_alpha   90.00
_cell.angle_beta   90.00
_cell.angle_gamma   90.00
#
_symmetry.space_group_name_H-M   'P 1'
#
loop_
_entity.id
_entity.type
_entity.pdbx_description
1 polymer ?
#
loop_
_entity_poly.entity_id
_entity_poly.type
_entity_poly.pdbx_seq_one_letter_code
_entity_poly.pdbx_strand_id
1 'polypeptide(L)' 'MSGVPNPKLPADATAADRTPGVREPDRRARESRGIECPRCGCRHFRVIYTRPTWGGRIVRRRECRHCGRRITTSERLSG' A
#
# COMPACT_ATOMS: atom_id res chain seq x y z
N MET A 1 -6.44 -34.11 -20.54
CA MET A 1 -6.06 -33.70 -21.91
C MET A 1 -7.16 -32.77 -22.40
N SER A 2 -7.02 -31.47 -22.14
CA SER A 2 -6.55 -30.47 -23.11
C SER A 2 -7.73 -29.85 -23.86
N GLY A 3 -7.98 -28.56 -23.63
CA GLY A 3 -8.85 -27.78 -24.52
C GLY A 3 -9.65 -26.69 -23.83
N VAL A 4 -8.98 -25.64 -23.33
CA VAL A 4 -9.62 -24.34 -23.16
C VAL A 4 -9.57 -23.64 -24.52
N PRO A 5 -10.68 -23.28 -25.17
CA PRO A 5 -10.66 -22.29 -26.24
C PRO A 5 -10.76 -20.86 -25.65
N ASN A 6 -9.87 -20.00 -26.16
CA ASN A 6 -9.61 -18.61 -25.78
C ASN A 6 -10.59 -17.63 -26.52
N PRO A 7 -10.45 -16.29 -26.42
CA PRO A 7 -11.48 -15.40 -25.94
C PRO A 7 -12.10 -14.55 -27.07
N LYS A 8 -13.35 -14.09 -26.92
CA LYS A 8 -13.84 -12.99 -27.78
C LYS A 8 -13.40 -11.66 -27.16
N LEU A 9 -12.41 -11.01 -27.78
CA LEU A 9 -12.16 -9.58 -27.58
C LEU A 9 -13.34 -8.77 -28.14
N PRO A 10 -13.83 -7.71 -27.48
CA PRO A 10 -14.63 -6.71 -28.15
C PRO A 10 -13.72 -5.71 -28.89
N ALA A 11 -14.01 -5.54 -30.18
CA ALA A 11 -13.65 -4.39 -30.97
C ALA A 11 -14.48 -3.21 -30.49
N ASP A 12 -13.85 -2.06 -30.27
CA ASP A 12 -14.31 -0.76 -30.76
C ASP A 12 -13.35 0.32 -30.27
N ALA A 13 -12.57 0.83 -31.23
CA ALA A 13 -11.69 1.97 -31.05
C ALA A 13 -12.44 3.24 -31.48
N THR A 14 -12.56 4.24 -30.59
CA THR A 14 -12.73 5.63 -31.03
C THR A 14 -12.01 6.63 -30.11
N ALA A 15 -11.27 7.51 -30.79
CA ALA A 15 -11.06 8.93 -30.54
C ALA A 15 -10.46 9.42 -29.21
N ALA A 16 -9.17 9.76 -29.31
CA ALA A 16 -8.57 11.03 -28.85
C ALA A 16 -8.82 11.47 -27.39
N ASP A 17 -8.08 10.86 -26.45
CA ASP A 17 -7.70 11.56 -25.22
C ASP A 17 -6.19 11.83 -25.28
N ARG A 18 -5.80 13.09 -25.48
CA ARG A 18 -4.41 13.54 -25.32
C ARG A 18 -4.11 13.58 -23.81
N THR A 19 -4.01 12.42 -23.17
CA THR A 19 -3.57 12.36 -21.77
C THR A 19 -2.07 12.68 -21.72
N PRO A 20 -1.64 13.78 -21.07
CA PRO A 20 -0.22 14.01 -20.85
C PRO A 20 0.28 12.89 -19.93
N GLY A 21 1.36 12.22 -20.35
CA GLY A 21 1.85 10.97 -19.80
C GLY A 21 1.82 10.90 -18.27
N VAL A 22 0.84 10.15 -17.76
CA VAL A 22 0.91 9.58 -16.42
C VAL A 22 2.14 8.68 -16.41
N ARG A 23 3.21 9.15 -15.76
CA ARG A 23 4.37 8.32 -15.45
C ARG A 23 3.85 7.20 -14.57
N GLU A 24 3.61 6.05 -15.17
CA GLU A 24 3.13 4.86 -14.49
C GLU A 24 4.11 4.62 -13.32
N PRO A 25 3.65 4.70 -12.06
CA PRO A 25 4.58 4.62 -10.94
C PRO A 25 5.20 3.23 -11.00
N ASP A 26 6.52 3.21 -11.17
CA ASP A 26 7.35 2.01 -11.19
C ASP A 26 6.82 1.01 -10.17
N ARG A 27 6.34 -0.15 -10.64
CA ARG A 27 5.62 -1.12 -9.79
C ARG A 27 6.45 -1.51 -8.57
N ARG A 28 7.79 -1.50 -8.66
CA ARG A 28 8.72 -1.77 -7.54
C ARG A 28 8.71 -0.63 -6.50
N ALA A 29 8.51 0.61 -6.93
CA ALA A 29 8.32 1.77 -6.04
C ALA A 29 6.97 1.77 -5.31
N ARG A 30 5.97 1.00 -5.78
CA ARG A 30 4.69 0.79 -5.08
C ARG A 30 4.81 -0.28 -3.99
N GLU A 31 5.55 -1.35 -4.27
CA GLU A 31 5.77 -2.46 -3.34
C GLU A 31 6.71 -2.09 -2.18
N SER A 32 7.56 -1.08 -2.40
CA SER A 32 8.56 -0.69 -1.40
C SER A 32 8.06 0.28 -0.32
N ARG A 33 6.78 0.68 -0.33
CA ARG A 33 6.25 1.68 0.60
C ARG A 33 5.80 1.04 1.91
N GLY A 34 6.46 1.37 3.01
CA GLY A 34 6.05 0.94 4.33
C GLY A 34 7.20 0.84 5.32
N ILE A 35 6.86 0.60 6.59
CA ILE A 35 7.82 0.38 7.66
C ILE A 35 8.20 -1.10 7.68
N GLU A 36 9.48 -1.40 7.82
CA GLU A 36 9.97 -2.76 8.02
C GLU A 36 9.94 -3.17 9.49
N CYS A 37 9.65 -4.44 9.74
CA CYS A 37 9.77 -5.01 11.07
C CYS A 37 11.25 -5.13 11.46
N PRO A 38 11.71 -4.49 12.56
CA PRO A 38 13.11 -4.58 12.98
C PRO A 38 13.50 -5.98 13.48
N ARG A 39 12.53 -6.89 13.64
CA ARG A 39 12.77 -8.26 14.11
C ARG A 39 12.84 -9.28 12.97
N CYS A 40 12.07 -9.10 11.90
CA CYS A 40 11.98 -10.11 10.82
C CYS A 40 11.98 -9.53 9.40
N GLY A 41 12.15 -8.23 9.22
CA GLY A 41 12.16 -7.56 7.91
C GLY A 41 10.79 -7.48 7.21
N CYS A 42 9.77 -8.19 7.68
CA CYS A 42 8.44 -8.15 7.08
C CYS A 42 7.82 -6.74 7.13
N ARG A 43 7.17 -6.32 6.05
CA ARG A 43 6.48 -5.02 5.92
C ARG A 43 4.98 -5.09 6.19
N HIS A 44 4.47 -6.26 6.59
CA HIS A 44 3.04 -6.47 6.87
C HIS A 44 2.72 -6.26 8.35
N PHE A 45 2.02 -5.17 8.62
CA PHE A 45 1.56 -4.82 9.96
C PHE A 45 0.03 -4.69 10.00
N ARG A 46 -0.60 -5.16 11.07
CA ARG A 46 -1.97 -4.78 11.43
C ARG A 46 -1.96 -3.60 12.40
N VAL A 47 -2.87 -2.65 12.23
CA VAL A 47 -3.06 -1.57 13.21
C VAL A 47 -3.83 -2.15 14.39
N ILE A 48 -3.30 -2.02 15.60
CA ILE A 48 -3.99 -2.42 16.84
C ILE A 48 -4.91 -1.29 17.27
N TYR A 49 -4.38 -0.08 17.36
CA TYR A 49 -5.17 1.11 17.66
C TYR A 49 -4.51 2.37 17.11
N THR A 50 -5.34 3.39 16.92
CA THR A 50 -4.93 4.76 16.68
C THR A 50 -5.52 5.61 17.78
N ARG A 51 -4.70 6.43 18.44
CA ARG A 51 -5.17 7.38 19.45
C ARG A 51 -4.59 8.76 19.21
N PRO A 52 -5.39 9.83 19.35
CA PRO A 52 -4.84 11.16 19.49
C PRO A 52 -4.08 11.25 20.83
N THR A 53 -3.07 12.12 20.85
CA THR A 53 -2.27 12.46 22.03
C THR A 53 -2.22 13.97 22.17
N TRP A 54 -2.02 14.42 23.41
CA TRP A 54 -1.96 15.83 23.78
C TRP A 54 -0.87 16.54 22.95
N GLY A 55 -1.19 17.74 22.46
CA GLY A 55 -0.30 18.52 21.58
C GLY A 55 -0.40 18.16 20.10
N GLY A 56 -1.58 17.76 19.62
CA GLY A 56 -1.85 17.59 18.18
C GLY A 56 -1.09 16.44 17.54
N ARG A 57 -0.82 15.36 18.27
CA ARG A 57 -0.09 14.20 17.72
C ARG A 57 -1.01 13.00 17.62
N ILE A 58 -0.91 12.23 16.55
CA ILE A 58 -1.62 10.96 16.40
C ILE A 58 -0.62 9.83 16.60
N VAL A 59 -0.91 8.96 17.57
CA VAL A 59 -0.12 7.75 17.82
C VAL A 59 -0.85 6.54 17.28
N ARG A 60 -0.18 5.79 16.40
CA ARG A 60 -0.66 4.52 15.84
C ARG A 60 0.21 3.38 16.35
N ARG A 61 -0.42 2.38 16.97
CA ARG A 61 0.26 1.16 17.38
C ARG A 61 -0.04 0.04 16.40
N ARG A 62 1.01 -0.61 15.92
CA ARG A 62 0.95 -1.64 14.88
C ARG A 62 1.62 -2.92 15.35
N GLU A 63 1.17 -4.05 14.84
CA GLU A 63 1.71 -5.39 15.15
C GLU A 63 2.09 -6.10 13.86
N CYS A 64 3.32 -6.60 13.78
CA CYS A 64 3.80 -7.38 12.65
C CYS A 64 3.01 -8.68 12.57
N ARG A 65 2.42 -8.96 11.41
CA ARG A 65 1.63 -10.18 11.18
C ARG A 65 2.49 -11.44 11.14
N HIS A 66 3.79 -11.30 10.83
CA HIS A 66 4.70 -12.44 10.70
C HIS A 66 5.31 -12.86 12.04
N CYS A 67 5.74 -11.92 12.89
CA CYS A 67 6.46 -12.24 14.13
C CYS A 67 5.83 -11.68 15.40
N GLY A 68 4.68 -11.00 15.32
CA GLY A 68 3.98 -10.40 16.46
C GLY A 68 4.63 -9.16 17.06
N ARG A 69 5.74 -8.66 16.49
CA ARG A 69 6.45 -7.48 17.03
C ARG A 69 5.57 -6.24 16.94
N ARG A 70 5.43 -5.52 18.05
CA ARG A 70 4.67 -4.26 18.11
C ARG A 70 5.58 -3.07 17.88
N ILE A 71 5.13 -2.13 17.06
CA ILE A 71 5.78 -0.84 16.82
C ILE A 71 4.76 0.28 17.03
N THR A 72 5.24 1.46 17.41
CA THR A 72 4.43 2.65 17.63
C THR A 72 4.95 3.75 16.75
N THR A 73 4.08 4.41 16.00
CA THR A 73 4.44 5.57 15.18
C THR A 73 3.60 6.76 15.58
N SER A 74 4.25 7.90 15.78
CA SER A 74 3.59 9.19 15.99
C SER A 74 3.65 10.02 14.73
N GLU A 75 2.52 10.58 14.32
CA GLU A 75 2.41 11.62 13.31
C GLU A 75 2.11 12.94 14.01
N ARG A 76 2.76 14.03 13.62
CA ARG A 76 2.41 15.38 14.08
C ARG A 76 1.33 15.92 13.14
N LEU A 77 0.23 16.41 13.69
CA LEU A 77 -0.71 17.22 12.93
C LEU A 77 -0.04 18.57 12.74
N SER A 78 0.50 18.79 11.55
CA SER A 78 0.91 20.12 11.10
C SER A 78 -0.36 20.94 10.89
N GLY A 79 -0.78 21.65 11.93
CA GLY A 79 -1.78 22.71 11.86
C GLY A 79 -1.11 24.05 11.67
#